data_AF-J0W252-F1
#
_entry.id   AF-J0W252-F1
#
_cell.length_a   1.000
_cell.length_b   1.000
_cell.length_c   1.000
_cell.angle_alpha   90.00
_cell.angle_beta   90.00
_cell.angle_gamma   90.00
#
_symmetry.space_group_name_H-M   'P 1'
#
loop_
_entity.id
_entity.type
_entity.pdbx_description
1 polymer ?
#
loop_
_entity_poly.entity_id
_entity_poly.type
_entity_poly.pdbx_seq_one_letter_code
_entity_poly.pdbx_strand_id
1 'polypeptide(L)'
;MTDGTHLDLSDELGDRGAFVTGYASGIDVKTGGGADEFVGTNGNDIFDGSGGNDLFNGRTGDDKLIGGAGIDTAIFSGNFANYSLALNNGDHILTSAEEGTDTLTGIEFARFADGVYDFATETFKFNNTAPTDIKLSKTALSEDTPIWTTAGLLSAKDADGDALTYTLLDGAGDHFRLKGNRIVTSKALDYETDKSHTIKVAVSDGRVTVEKDITINVLDVNEVPVNKAPINLAFSRSSISENVAIGTSVGLLTARDPEGGMVKWRLTDDADGTFKLVGNKIQTKAAIDFENTHSLTFTAEAYDAAGNITSHDFTLAVKDIFEPASSSLLHDALI
;
A
#
# COMPACT_ATOMS: atom_id res chain seq x y z
N MET A 1 9.76 62.49 -8.68
CA MET A 1 11.01 62.97 -8.04
C MET A 1 11.77 61.70 -7.74
N THR A 2 12.82 61.38 -8.48
CA THR A 2 14.20 61.71 -8.06
C THR A 2 15.11 62.00 -9.27
N ASP A 3 16.16 62.77 -9.01
CA ASP A 3 17.31 63.08 -9.88
C ASP A 3 18.60 62.35 -9.43
N GLY A 4 18.44 61.23 -8.69
CA GLY A 4 19.54 60.44 -8.13
C GLY A 4 19.86 60.72 -6.65
N THR A 5 19.06 61.53 -5.94
CA THR A 5 19.17 61.68 -4.48
C THR A 5 18.21 60.78 -3.73
N HIS A 6 18.66 60.24 -2.59
CA HIS A 6 17.85 59.56 -1.59
C HIS A 6 16.61 60.39 -1.20
N LEU A 7 15.43 59.79 -1.31
CA LEU A 7 14.15 60.37 -0.90
C LEU A 7 13.68 59.71 0.39
N ASP A 8 13.72 60.44 1.50
CA ASP A 8 13.16 59.96 2.78
C ASP A 8 11.73 60.50 2.91
N LEU A 9 10.75 59.60 3.03
CA LEU A 9 9.32 59.89 3.24
C LEU A 9 8.85 59.42 4.63
N SER A 10 9.76 58.97 5.49
CA SER A 10 9.41 58.24 6.70
C SER A 10 8.62 59.08 7.71
N ASP A 11 8.92 60.37 7.85
CA ASP A 11 8.18 61.28 8.75
C ASP A 11 6.88 61.81 8.14
N GLU A 12 6.79 61.92 6.81
CA GLU A 12 5.52 62.27 6.16
C GLU A 12 4.52 61.12 6.16
N LEU A 13 4.99 59.88 6.02
CA LEU A 13 4.14 58.69 5.96
C LEU A 13 3.75 58.16 7.35
N GLY A 14 4.68 58.17 8.31
CA GLY A 14 4.47 57.50 9.61
C GLY A 14 4.06 56.04 9.37
N ASP A 15 3.03 55.54 10.05
CA ASP A 15 2.59 54.13 9.90
C ASP A 15 1.65 53.87 8.70
N ARG A 16 1.61 54.77 7.71
CA ARG A 16 0.73 54.64 6.54
C ARG A 16 1.42 53.88 5.42
N GLY A 17 0.73 52.89 4.87
CA GLY A 17 1.17 52.19 3.67
C GLY A 17 1.24 53.13 2.44
N ALA A 18 2.25 52.90 1.61
CA ALA A 18 2.58 53.63 0.41
C ALA A 18 2.82 52.66 -0.76
N PHE A 19 2.49 53.14 -1.96
CA PHE A 19 2.82 52.44 -3.21
C PHE A 19 3.86 53.28 -3.96
N VAL A 20 5.06 52.76 -4.09
CA VAL A 20 6.19 53.40 -4.77
C VAL A 20 6.40 52.73 -6.12
N THR A 21 6.47 53.52 -7.18
CA THR A 21 6.80 53.01 -8.51
C THR A 21 7.70 53.96 -9.30
N GLY A 22 8.67 53.40 -10.04
CA GLY A 22 9.52 54.14 -10.97
C GLY A 22 9.42 53.66 -12.41
N TYR A 23 9.91 54.51 -13.32
CA TYR A 23 9.73 54.31 -14.77
C TYR A 23 10.98 54.49 -15.64
N ALA A 24 12.10 55.04 -15.13
CA ALA A 24 13.20 55.44 -16.03
C ALA A 24 14.64 55.41 -15.45
N SER A 25 14.83 55.31 -14.14
CA SER A 25 16.15 55.33 -13.48
C SER A 25 16.09 54.61 -12.15
N GLY A 26 17.26 54.25 -11.60
CA GLY A 26 17.37 53.80 -10.22
C GLY A 26 16.65 54.75 -9.26
N ILE A 27 15.84 54.18 -8.38
CA ILE A 27 15.07 54.84 -7.33
C ILE A 27 15.85 54.66 -6.03
N ASP A 28 15.95 55.71 -5.23
CA ASP A 28 16.48 55.61 -3.87
C ASP A 28 15.44 56.24 -2.94
N VAL A 29 14.68 55.40 -2.24
CA VAL A 29 13.58 55.86 -1.38
C VAL A 29 13.52 55.08 -0.07
N LYS A 30 13.13 55.81 0.97
CA LYS A 30 12.75 55.28 2.27
C LYS A 30 11.31 55.67 2.62
N THR A 31 10.53 54.74 3.12
CA THR A 31 9.14 54.96 3.57
C THR A 31 9.01 54.87 5.10
N GLY A 32 7.77 54.83 5.59
CA GLY A 32 7.44 54.89 7.02
C GLY A 32 7.31 53.50 7.66
N GLY A 33 6.49 53.36 8.71
CA GLY A 33 6.21 52.09 9.39
C GLY A 33 4.97 51.35 8.85
N GLY A 34 4.49 51.71 7.65
CA GLY A 34 3.29 51.15 7.04
C GLY A 34 3.59 49.93 6.19
N ALA A 35 2.57 49.13 5.84
CA ALA A 35 2.76 48.07 4.85
C ALA A 35 2.86 48.68 3.44
N ASP A 36 4.06 48.68 2.90
CA ASP A 36 4.45 49.37 1.67
C ASP A 36 4.64 48.40 0.50
N GLU A 37 4.44 48.90 -0.73
CA GLU A 37 4.69 48.15 -1.96
C GLU A 37 5.60 48.95 -2.88
N PHE A 38 6.73 48.35 -3.25
CA PHE A 38 7.77 48.92 -4.09
C PHE A 38 7.84 48.21 -5.43
N VAL A 39 7.78 48.99 -6.51
CA VAL A 39 7.95 48.52 -7.88
C VAL A 39 9.04 49.34 -8.58
N GLY A 40 10.22 48.74 -8.67
CA GLY A 40 11.45 49.28 -9.23
C GLY A 40 11.47 49.46 -10.75
N THR A 41 12.67 49.72 -11.24
CA THR A 41 12.98 50.04 -12.63
C THR A 41 13.91 48.99 -13.22
N ASN A 42 14.58 49.31 -14.34
CA ASN A 42 15.58 48.41 -14.89
C ASN A 42 17.01 48.80 -14.46
N GLY A 43 17.14 49.74 -13.53
CA GLY A 43 18.42 50.16 -12.97
C GLY A 43 18.43 49.91 -11.48
N ASN A 44 19.62 50.01 -10.89
CA ASN A 44 19.86 49.70 -9.49
C ASN A 44 19.02 50.59 -8.56
N ASP A 45 18.04 49.99 -7.91
CA ASP A 45 17.13 50.62 -6.97
C ASP A 45 17.60 50.38 -5.52
N ILE A 46 17.26 51.29 -4.63
CA ILE A 46 17.46 51.22 -3.19
C ILE A 46 16.12 51.52 -2.54
N PHE A 47 15.56 50.51 -1.87
CA PHE A 47 14.31 50.62 -1.13
C PHE A 47 14.54 50.31 0.35
N ASP A 48 13.99 51.18 1.21
CA ASP A 48 13.95 51.01 2.66
C ASP A 48 12.49 51.12 3.14
N GLY A 49 11.90 49.97 3.45
CA GLY A 49 10.53 49.85 3.97
C GLY A 49 10.40 50.22 5.45
N SER A 50 11.52 50.28 6.19
CA SER A 50 11.59 50.57 7.62
C SER A 50 10.79 49.63 8.53
N GLY A 51 9.47 49.68 8.53
CA GLY A 51 8.66 48.71 9.24
C GLY A 51 7.29 48.56 8.60
N GLY A 52 6.60 47.48 8.89
CA GLY A 52 5.46 47.06 8.09
C GLY A 52 5.69 45.68 7.52
N ASN A 53 4.71 45.19 6.77
CA ASN A 53 4.90 43.96 6.00
C ASN A 53 4.98 44.37 4.54
N ASP A 54 6.20 44.48 4.04
CA ASP A 54 6.48 45.18 2.80
C ASP A 54 6.69 44.23 1.64
N LEU A 55 6.39 44.72 0.44
CA LEU A 55 6.48 43.98 -0.80
C LEU A 55 7.44 44.68 -1.76
N PHE A 56 8.55 44.03 -2.11
CA PHE A 56 9.57 44.63 -2.96
C PHE A 56 9.66 43.90 -4.30
N ASN A 57 9.57 44.63 -5.41
CA ASN A 57 9.87 44.14 -6.75
C ASN A 57 10.88 45.09 -7.40
N GLY A 58 12.17 44.79 -7.27
CA GLY A 58 13.27 45.57 -7.87
C GLY A 58 13.27 45.52 -9.40
N ARG A 59 12.79 44.40 -9.97
CA ARG A 59 12.87 44.02 -11.39
C ARG A 59 14.31 43.70 -11.79
N THR A 60 14.90 44.42 -12.74
CA THR A 60 16.26 44.11 -13.22
C THR A 60 17.21 45.19 -12.73
N GLY A 61 18.41 44.81 -12.34
CA GLY A 61 19.39 45.74 -11.78
C GLY A 61 20.17 45.06 -10.67
N ASP A 62 21.13 45.75 -10.09
CA ASP A 62 21.68 45.30 -8.82
C ASP A 62 21.00 46.09 -7.70
N ASP A 63 19.90 45.56 -7.17
CA ASP A 63 19.03 46.31 -6.26
C ASP A 63 19.39 46.07 -4.79
N LYS A 64 19.02 47.02 -3.94
CA LYS A 64 19.15 46.92 -2.48
C LYS A 64 17.78 47.07 -1.84
N LEU A 65 17.28 45.99 -1.25
CA LEU A 65 15.95 45.90 -0.65
C LEU A 65 16.09 45.71 0.86
N ILE A 66 15.61 46.68 1.63
CA ILE A 66 15.68 46.69 3.10
C ILE A 66 14.25 46.63 3.62
N GLY A 67 13.84 45.50 4.20
CA GLY A 67 12.50 45.31 4.76
C GLY A 67 12.32 46.01 6.08
N GLY A 68 13.12 45.59 7.06
CA GLY A 68 13.16 46.22 8.37
C GLY A 68 12.30 45.45 9.38
N ALA A 69 11.33 46.11 10.01
CA ALA A 69 10.52 45.51 11.05
C ALA A 69 9.18 44.98 10.52
N GLY A 70 9.02 43.68 10.41
CA GLY A 70 7.74 43.03 10.15
C GLY A 70 7.95 41.73 9.38
N ILE A 71 7.09 41.45 8.39
CA ILE A 71 7.23 40.29 7.51
C ILE A 71 7.28 40.78 6.08
N ASP A 72 8.47 40.74 5.51
CA ASP A 72 8.79 41.37 4.24
C ASP A 72 9.02 40.33 3.15
N THR A 73 8.62 40.68 1.92
CA THR A 73 8.70 39.78 0.77
C THR A 73 9.34 40.47 -0.44
N ALA A 74 10.46 39.92 -0.90
CA ALA A 74 11.03 40.26 -2.21
C ALA A 74 10.37 39.40 -3.31
N ILE A 75 10.09 39.99 -4.47
CA ILE A 75 9.48 39.34 -5.64
C ILE A 75 10.49 39.27 -6.77
N PHE A 76 10.62 38.08 -7.35
CA PHE A 76 11.45 37.78 -8.50
C PHE A 76 10.60 37.20 -9.62
N SER A 77 10.90 37.55 -10.87
CA SER A 77 10.08 37.14 -12.02
C SER A 77 10.38 35.73 -12.54
N GLY A 78 11.57 35.19 -12.24
CA GLY A 78 11.99 33.86 -12.68
C GLY A 78 11.66 32.74 -11.68
N ASN A 79 11.96 31.50 -12.08
CA ASN A 79 11.89 30.33 -11.21
C ASN A 79 13.07 30.32 -10.25
N PHE A 80 12.89 29.79 -9.03
CA PHE A 80 13.93 29.74 -7.99
C PHE A 80 15.24 29.12 -8.46
N ALA A 81 15.18 28.07 -9.29
CA ALA A 81 16.37 27.40 -9.82
C ALA A 81 17.26 28.27 -10.73
N ASN A 82 16.77 29.44 -11.18
CA ASN A 82 17.53 30.39 -11.99
C ASN A 82 18.37 31.36 -11.16
N TYR A 83 18.24 31.33 -9.84
CA TYR A 83 18.92 32.24 -8.92
C TYR A 83 19.96 31.48 -8.10
N SER A 84 21.12 32.10 -7.90
CA SER A 84 22.06 31.68 -6.87
C SER A 84 21.84 32.51 -5.61
N LEU A 85 21.82 31.83 -4.45
CA LEU A 85 21.72 32.47 -3.14
C LEU A 85 23.08 32.45 -2.45
N ALA A 86 23.47 33.60 -1.90
CA ALA A 86 24.63 33.73 -1.01
C ALA A 86 24.26 34.55 0.23
N LEU A 87 25.08 34.47 1.27
CA LEU A 87 24.95 35.29 2.48
C LEU A 87 26.21 36.15 2.62
N ASN A 88 26.05 37.45 2.79
CA ASN A 88 27.15 38.39 2.96
C ASN A 88 26.87 39.32 4.14
N ASN A 89 27.62 39.18 5.23
CA ASN A 89 27.48 40.00 6.45
C ASN A 89 26.06 40.05 7.04
N GLY A 90 25.25 38.99 6.84
CA GLY A 90 23.87 38.92 7.32
C GLY A 90 22.82 39.31 6.28
N ASP A 91 23.23 39.87 5.14
CA ASP A 91 22.35 40.14 4.00
C ASP A 91 22.29 38.93 3.07
N HIS A 92 21.11 38.65 2.51
CA HIS A 92 20.94 37.64 1.48
C HIS A 92 21.23 38.26 0.10
N ILE A 93 22.09 37.62 -0.68
CA ILE A 93 22.45 38.05 -2.03
C ILE A 93 21.84 37.06 -3.02
N LEU A 94 20.95 37.55 -3.87
CA LEU A 94 20.30 36.76 -4.92
C LEU A 94 20.83 37.22 -6.26
N THR A 95 21.28 36.27 -7.09
CA THR A 95 21.84 36.61 -8.41
C THR A 95 21.21 35.77 -9.50
N SER A 96 20.75 36.40 -10.58
CA SER A 96 20.33 35.73 -11.81
C SER A 96 20.88 36.43 -13.05
N ALA A 97 20.81 35.75 -14.20
CA ALA A 97 21.24 36.34 -15.47
C ALA A 97 20.27 37.41 -15.99
N GLU A 98 19.00 37.37 -15.58
CA GLU A 98 17.95 38.27 -16.09
C GLU A 98 17.74 39.48 -15.19
N GLU A 99 17.75 39.27 -13.87
CA GLU A 99 17.42 40.31 -12.89
C GLU A 99 18.65 40.96 -12.25
N GLY A 100 19.86 40.41 -12.37
CA GLY A 100 21.06 41.01 -11.79
C GLY A 100 21.39 40.45 -10.41
N THR A 101 22.06 41.25 -9.57
CA THR A 101 22.52 40.88 -8.22
C THR A 101 21.86 41.74 -7.15
N ASP A 102 20.89 41.18 -6.46
CA ASP A 102 20.09 41.87 -5.46
C ASP A 102 20.58 41.59 -4.04
N THR A 103 20.62 42.63 -3.22
CA THR A 103 20.96 42.57 -1.80
C THR A 103 19.71 42.75 -0.95
N LEU A 104 19.36 41.74 -0.17
CA LEU A 104 18.20 41.71 0.71
C LEU A 104 18.63 41.80 2.17
N THR A 105 18.18 42.83 2.87
CA THR A 105 18.44 43.04 4.30
C THR A 105 17.13 43.00 5.06
N GLY A 106 17.01 42.10 6.04
CA GLY A 106 15.79 41.97 6.85
C GLY A 106 14.55 41.66 6.00
N ILE A 107 14.67 40.70 5.08
CA ILE A 107 13.57 40.17 4.25
C ILE A 107 13.34 38.72 4.64
N GLU A 108 12.12 38.34 5.00
CA GLU A 108 11.79 36.98 5.44
C GLU A 108 11.50 36.02 4.27
N PHE A 109 10.94 36.53 3.18
CA PHE A 109 10.50 35.71 2.05
C PHE A 109 11.01 36.22 0.71
N ALA A 110 11.40 35.29 -0.17
CA ALA A 110 11.58 35.55 -1.59
C ALA A 110 10.54 34.78 -2.39
N ARG A 111 9.64 35.49 -3.08
CA ARG A 111 8.61 34.92 -3.95
C ARG A 111 9.11 34.89 -5.40
N PHE A 112 9.16 33.69 -5.94
CA PHE A 112 9.53 33.38 -7.33
C PHE A 112 8.29 33.01 -8.14
N ALA A 113 8.45 32.83 -9.45
CA ALA A 113 7.36 32.38 -10.33
C ALA A 113 6.83 30.98 -9.95
N ASP A 114 7.70 30.09 -9.46
CA ASP A 114 7.39 28.69 -9.16
C ASP A 114 7.24 28.39 -7.66
N GLY A 115 7.29 29.38 -6.78
CA GLY A 115 7.16 29.16 -5.33
C GLY A 115 7.67 30.29 -4.45
N VAL A 116 7.81 29.99 -3.17
CA VAL A 116 8.32 30.93 -2.16
C VAL A 116 9.45 30.27 -1.39
N TYR A 117 10.57 30.99 -1.25
CA TYR A 117 11.67 30.65 -0.37
C TYR A 117 11.49 31.36 0.97
N ASP A 118 11.62 30.63 2.06
CA ASP A 118 11.62 31.13 3.43
C ASP A 118 13.06 31.18 3.94
N PHE A 119 13.58 32.38 4.20
CA PHE A 119 14.96 32.56 4.66
C PHE A 119 15.18 32.08 6.09
N ALA A 120 14.14 32.05 6.93
CA ALA A 120 14.24 31.59 8.31
C ALA A 120 14.33 30.06 8.40
N THR A 121 13.63 29.34 7.51
CA THR A 121 13.67 27.87 7.48
C THR A 121 14.63 27.30 6.45
N GLU A 122 15.16 28.14 5.55
CA GLU A 122 15.98 27.75 4.40
C GLU A 122 15.28 26.72 3.51
N THR A 123 13.95 26.86 3.33
CA THR A 123 13.15 25.95 2.53
C THR A 123 12.44 26.64 1.38
N PHE A 124 12.41 25.96 0.23
CA PHE A 124 11.63 26.37 -0.93
C PHE A 124 10.32 25.59 -0.99
N LYS A 125 9.20 26.31 -1.07
CA LYS A 125 7.87 25.72 -1.27
C LYS A 125 7.39 26.03 -2.68
N PHE A 126 7.31 24.99 -3.51
CA PHE A 126 6.73 25.08 -4.85
C PHE A 126 5.25 25.47 -4.81
N ASN A 127 4.84 26.29 -5.78
CA ASN A 127 3.44 26.50 -6.12
C ASN A 127 2.95 25.29 -6.92
N ASN A 128 2.43 24.28 -6.22
CA ASN A 128 1.97 23.03 -6.81
C ASN A 128 0.73 22.53 -6.06
N THR A 129 -0.30 22.16 -6.80
CA THR A 129 -1.51 21.51 -6.33
C THR A 129 -1.37 20.00 -6.53
N ALA A 130 -1.81 19.21 -5.54
CA ALA A 130 -1.68 17.76 -5.65
C ALA A 130 -2.68 17.17 -6.67
N PRO A 131 -2.39 16.00 -7.27
CA PRO A 131 -3.34 15.33 -8.14
C PRO A 131 -4.66 15.00 -7.43
N THR A 132 -5.77 15.20 -8.13
CA THR A 132 -7.13 14.97 -7.63
C THR A 132 -7.96 14.11 -8.58
N ASP A 133 -9.19 13.79 -8.17
CA ASP A 133 -10.18 13.07 -8.99
C ASP A 133 -9.69 11.71 -9.55
N ILE A 134 -8.85 11.01 -8.78
CA ILE A 134 -8.31 9.69 -9.13
C ILE A 134 -9.46 8.70 -9.30
N LYS A 135 -9.59 8.13 -10.49
CA LYS A 135 -10.70 7.26 -10.90
C LYS A 135 -10.19 6.10 -11.77
N LEU A 136 -10.94 5.01 -11.73
CA LEU A 136 -10.84 3.91 -12.69
C LEU A 136 -12.09 3.92 -13.55
N SER A 137 -11.94 3.82 -14.88
CA SER A 137 -13.06 3.96 -15.82
C SER A 137 -14.17 2.92 -15.64
N LYS A 138 -13.85 1.76 -15.06
CA LYS A 138 -14.79 0.68 -14.74
C LYS A 138 -14.33 -0.03 -13.47
N THR A 139 -15.26 -0.30 -12.56
CA THR A 139 -15.01 -0.93 -11.25
C THR A 139 -15.79 -2.23 -11.07
N ALA A 140 -16.08 -2.90 -12.18
CA ALA A 140 -16.71 -4.22 -12.19
C ALA A 140 -16.23 -5.04 -13.39
N LEU A 141 -15.93 -6.31 -13.16
CA LEU A 141 -15.45 -7.24 -14.18
C LEU A 141 -16.06 -8.62 -13.97
N SER A 142 -16.37 -9.30 -15.08
CA SER A 142 -16.89 -10.66 -15.05
C SER A 142 -15.82 -11.64 -14.59
N GLU A 143 -16.16 -12.64 -13.79
CA GLU A 143 -15.17 -13.60 -13.28
C GLU A 143 -14.49 -14.42 -14.38
N ASP A 144 -15.24 -14.73 -15.44
CA ASP A 144 -14.77 -15.43 -16.65
C ASP A 144 -13.84 -14.58 -17.54
N THR A 145 -13.48 -13.37 -17.11
CA THR A 145 -12.61 -12.49 -17.89
C THR A 145 -11.21 -13.10 -18.04
N PRO A 146 -10.70 -13.28 -19.27
CA PRO A 146 -9.36 -13.81 -19.48
C PRO A 146 -8.29 -12.95 -18.80
N ILE A 147 -7.20 -13.60 -18.36
CA ILE A 147 -6.00 -12.90 -17.90
C ILE A 147 -5.45 -11.96 -18.97
N TRP A 148 -4.80 -10.88 -18.54
CA TRP A 148 -4.27 -9.80 -19.38
C TRP A 148 -5.31 -8.95 -20.09
N THR A 149 -6.57 -9.03 -19.67
CA THR A 149 -7.65 -8.16 -20.15
C THR A 149 -7.68 -6.86 -19.35
N THR A 150 -7.99 -5.74 -20.01
CA THR A 150 -8.11 -4.44 -19.32
C THR A 150 -9.37 -4.40 -18.46
N ALA A 151 -9.20 -4.25 -17.15
CA ALA A 151 -10.28 -4.03 -16.20
C ALA A 151 -10.79 -2.58 -16.26
N GLY A 152 -9.88 -1.62 -16.41
CA GLY A 152 -10.20 -0.20 -16.55
C GLY A 152 -8.99 0.68 -16.82
N LEU A 153 -9.25 1.94 -17.17
CA LEU A 153 -8.25 2.98 -17.38
C LEU A 153 -8.19 3.91 -16.17
N LEU A 154 -7.00 4.13 -15.62
CA LEU A 154 -6.77 5.12 -14.59
C LEU A 154 -6.75 6.53 -15.19
N SER A 155 -7.38 7.46 -14.48
CA SER A 155 -7.40 8.89 -14.80
C SER A 155 -7.39 9.70 -13.52
N ALA A 156 -6.83 10.90 -13.58
CA ALA A 156 -6.83 11.89 -12.51
C ALA A 156 -6.75 13.29 -13.14
N LYS A 157 -6.83 14.33 -12.32
CA LYS A 157 -6.72 15.72 -12.73
C LYS A 157 -5.66 16.42 -11.91
N ASP A 158 -5.02 17.40 -12.53
CA ASP A 158 -4.09 18.30 -11.89
C ASP A 158 -4.48 19.74 -12.25
N ALA A 159 -4.49 20.66 -11.28
CA ALA A 159 -4.95 22.02 -11.53
C ALA A 159 -3.88 22.89 -12.19
N ASP A 160 -2.60 22.53 -12.01
CA ASP A 160 -1.46 23.20 -12.64
C ASP A 160 -1.21 22.68 -14.07
N GLY A 161 -1.85 21.56 -14.42
CA GLY A 161 -1.75 20.94 -15.74
C GLY A 161 -0.54 20.03 -15.87
N ASP A 162 0.06 19.62 -14.74
CA ASP A 162 1.23 18.76 -14.71
C ASP A 162 0.94 17.37 -15.28
N ALA A 163 1.96 16.77 -15.88
CA ALA A 163 1.86 15.44 -16.48
C ALA A 163 1.79 14.37 -15.38
N LEU A 164 0.72 13.57 -15.39
CA LEU A 164 0.48 12.58 -14.35
C LEU A 164 1.08 11.21 -14.67
N THR A 165 1.74 10.63 -13.68
CA THR A 165 2.26 9.27 -13.67
C THR A 165 1.45 8.39 -12.72
N TYR A 166 1.25 7.13 -13.10
CA TYR A 166 0.42 6.19 -12.36
C TYR A 166 1.27 5.00 -11.93
N THR A 167 1.09 4.55 -10.69
CA THR A 167 1.71 3.34 -10.15
C THR A 167 0.66 2.48 -9.46
N LEU A 168 0.89 1.16 -9.46
CA LEU A 168 0.10 0.20 -8.71
C LEU A 168 0.95 -0.27 -7.54
N LEU A 169 0.52 0.10 -6.33
CA LEU A 169 1.20 -0.24 -5.09
C LEU A 169 0.75 -1.60 -4.56
N ASP A 170 -0.54 -1.92 -4.72
CA ASP A 170 -1.11 -3.22 -4.39
C ASP A 170 -2.07 -3.68 -5.50
N GLY A 171 -1.76 -4.84 -6.10
CA GLY A 171 -2.56 -5.50 -7.14
C GLY A 171 -3.56 -6.52 -6.61
N ALA A 172 -3.91 -6.44 -5.32
CA ALA A 172 -4.81 -7.36 -4.62
C ALA A 172 -4.31 -8.81 -4.68
N GLY A 173 -3.07 -9.07 -4.24
CA GLY A 173 -2.48 -10.41 -4.30
C GLY A 173 -2.19 -10.90 -5.72
N ASP A 174 -1.71 -10.00 -6.59
CA ASP A 174 -1.41 -10.21 -8.02
C ASP A 174 -2.61 -10.56 -8.91
N HIS A 175 -3.85 -10.27 -8.49
CA HIS A 175 -5.00 -10.36 -9.40
C HIS A 175 -4.95 -9.28 -10.49
N PHE A 176 -4.32 -8.14 -10.20
CA PHE A 176 -4.21 -7.01 -11.11
C PHE A 176 -2.78 -6.51 -11.27
N ARG A 177 -2.49 -5.97 -12.47
CA ARG A 177 -1.23 -5.31 -12.83
C ARG A 177 -1.50 -4.01 -13.57
N LEU A 178 -0.48 -3.16 -13.63
CA LEU A 178 -0.52 -1.91 -14.38
C LEU A 178 0.26 -2.03 -15.69
N LYS A 179 -0.34 -1.60 -16.80
CA LYS A 179 0.30 -1.48 -18.12
C LYS A 179 0.05 -0.09 -18.69
N GLY A 180 1.02 0.81 -18.56
CA GLY A 180 0.80 2.24 -18.78
C GLY A 180 -0.12 2.78 -17.70
N ASN A 181 -1.30 3.28 -18.07
CA ASN A 181 -2.36 3.66 -17.14
C ASN A 181 -3.56 2.70 -17.15
N ARG A 182 -3.40 1.49 -17.71
CA ARG A 182 -4.45 0.45 -17.72
C ARG A 182 -4.23 -0.55 -16.60
N ILE A 183 -5.26 -0.76 -15.79
CA ILE A 183 -5.33 -1.91 -14.88
C ILE A 183 -5.75 -3.13 -15.70
N VAL A 184 -4.95 -4.19 -15.63
CA VAL A 184 -5.17 -5.45 -16.35
C VAL A 184 -5.23 -6.62 -15.37
N THR A 185 -6.02 -7.65 -15.68
CA THR A 185 -6.04 -8.90 -14.92
C THR A 185 -4.73 -9.67 -15.08
N SER A 186 -4.29 -10.38 -14.04
CA SER A 186 -3.11 -11.26 -14.07
C SER A 186 -3.29 -12.60 -13.40
N LYS A 187 -4.40 -12.78 -12.67
CA LYS A 187 -4.92 -14.08 -12.23
C LYS A 187 -6.39 -14.20 -12.63
N ALA A 188 -6.88 -15.43 -12.68
CA ALA A 188 -8.31 -15.67 -12.84
C ALA A 188 -9.06 -15.08 -11.65
N LEU A 189 -10.26 -14.59 -11.91
CA LEU A 189 -11.20 -14.15 -10.89
C LEU A 189 -12.19 -15.29 -10.62
N ASP A 190 -12.75 -15.31 -9.42
CA ASP A 190 -13.69 -16.32 -8.97
C ASP A 190 -14.62 -15.66 -7.94
N TYR A 191 -15.88 -15.47 -8.32
CA TYR A 191 -16.89 -14.79 -7.51
C TYR A 191 -17.27 -15.60 -6.26
N GLU A 192 -17.29 -16.94 -6.35
CA GLU A 192 -17.54 -17.84 -5.24
C GLU A 192 -16.44 -17.76 -4.18
N THR A 193 -15.20 -17.50 -4.60
CA THR A 193 -14.06 -17.26 -3.69
C THR A 193 -14.05 -15.83 -3.14
N ASP A 194 -13.96 -14.82 -4.02
CA ASP A 194 -13.84 -13.41 -3.66
C ASP A 194 -14.71 -12.53 -4.57
N LYS A 195 -15.76 -11.93 -4.00
CA LYS A 195 -16.72 -11.09 -4.75
C LYS A 195 -16.17 -9.73 -5.18
N SER A 196 -15.01 -9.34 -4.67
CA SER A 196 -14.38 -8.06 -4.96
C SER A 196 -12.92 -8.06 -4.59
N HIS A 197 -12.15 -7.24 -5.27
CA HIS A 197 -10.74 -6.99 -4.97
C HIS A 197 -10.50 -5.49 -4.81
N THR A 198 -9.72 -5.10 -3.81
CA THR A 198 -9.31 -3.71 -3.62
C THR A 198 -7.86 -3.55 -4.03
N ILE A 199 -7.60 -2.65 -4.98
CA ILE A 199 -6.26 -2.28 -5.41
C ILE A 199 -5.87 -0.93 -4.80
N LYS A 200 -4.57 -0.73 -4.55
CA LYS A 200 -4.01 0.56 -4.12
C LYS A 200 -3.18 1.15 -5.25
N VAL A 201 -3.56 2.34 -5.73
CA VAL A 201 -2.85 3.06 -6.80
C VAL A 201 -2.26 4.36 -6.27
N ALA A 202 -1.14 4.81 -6.84
CA ALA A 202 -0.59 6.14 -6.61
C ALA A 202 -0.60 6.94 -7.91
N VAL A 203 -0.86 8.24 -7.79
CA VAL A 203 -0.77 9.21 -8.89
C VAL A 203 0.17 10.33 -8.48
N SER A 204 1.14 10.64 -9.33
CA SER A 204 2.09 11.72 -9.10
C SER A 204 2.17 12.69 -10.26
N ASP A 205 2.24 13.98 -9.94
CA ASP A 205 2.56 15.11 -10.84
C ASP A 205 4.08 15.34 -11.01
N GLY A 206 4.91 14.54 -10.33
CA GLY A 206 6.37 14.69 -10.29
C GLY A 206 6.89 15.40 -9.03
N ARG A 207 6.03 16.03 -8.23
CA ARG A 207 6.37 16.69 -6.95
C ARG A 207 5.60 16.10 -5.78
N VAL A 208 4.30 15.92 -5.93
CA VAL A 208 3.38 15.35 -4.95
C VAL A 208 2.87 14.00 -5.48
N THR A 209 2.64 13.06 -4.56
CA THR A 209 2.03 11.77 -4.85
C THR A 209 0.80 11.58 -3.96
N VAL A 210 -0.31 11.17 -4.56
CA VAL A 210 -1.56 10.85 -3.86
C VAL A 210 -1.92 9.40 -4.10
N GLU A 211 -2.21 8.68 -3.02
CA GLU A 211 -2.63 7.28 -3.05
C GLU A 211 -4.15 7.15 -2.95
N LYS A 212 -4.71 6.11 -3.58
CA LYS A 212 -6.13 5.80 -3.49
C LYS A 212 -6.40 4.30 -3.58
N ASP A 213 -7.27 3.83 -2.69
CA ASP A 213 -7.85 2.50 -2.77
C ASP A 213 -9.06 2.50 -3.72
N ILE A 214 -9.10 1.53 -4.62
CA ILE A 214 -10.18 1.34 -5.61
C ILE A 214 -10.66 -0.10 -5.53
N THR A 215 -11.93 -0.29 -5.21
CA THR A 215 -12.58 -1.61 -5.22
C THR A 215 -13.10 -1.94 -6.62
N ILE A 216 -12.74 -3.12 -7.10
CA ILE A 216 -13.22 -3.74 -8.33
C ILE A 216 -14.12 -4.91 -7.94
N ASN A 217 -15.38 -4.84 -8.30
CA ASN A 217 -16.35 -5.91 -8.04
C ASN A 217 -16.21 -7.02 -9.08
N VAL A 218 -16.31 -8.26 -8.62
CA VAL A 218 -16.41 -9.43 -9.50
C VAL A 218 -17.89 -9.67 -9.78
N LEU A 219 -18.25 -9.82 -11.05
CA LEU A 219 -19.61 -10.15 -11.47
C LEU A 219 -19.70 -11.66 -11.67
N ASP A 220 -20.69 -12.24 -11.00
CA ASP A 220 -21.07 -13.65 -11.05
C ASP A 220 -21.49 -14.05 -12.47
N VAL A 221 -20.86 -15.12 -12.95
CA VAL A 221 -21.25 -15.89 -14.13
C VAL A 221 -21.67 -17.26 -13.63
N ASN A 222 -22.91 -17.64 -13.88
CA ASN A 222 -23.42 -18.93 -13.42
C ASN A 222 -22.59 -20.11 -13.96
N GLU A 223 -21.71 -20.65 -13.12
CA GLU A 223 -20.90 -21.83 -13.38
C GLU A 223 -21.64 -23.12 -12.97
N VAL A 224 -21.13 -24.26 -13.45
CA VAL A 224 -21.59 -25.55 -12.92
C VAL A 224 -21.07 -25.68 -11.48
N PRO A 225 -21.87 -26.14 -10.51
CA PRO A 225 -21.40 -26.30 -9.13
C PRO A 225 -20.14 -27.17 -9.06
N VAL A 226 -19.10 -26.67 -8.41
CA VAL A 226 -17.87 -27.43 -8.16
C VAL A 226 -18.18 -28.58 -7.20
N ASN A 227 -17.85 -29.80 -7.62
CA ASN A 227 -18.00 -31.00 -6.80
C ASN A 227 -17.01 -30.98 -5.63
N LYS A 228 -17.48 -31.21 -4.39
CA LYS A 228 -16.67 -31.04 -3.17
C LYS A 228 -16.29 -32.38 -2.57
N ALA A 229 -15.15 -32.41 -1.86
CA ALA A 229 -14.71 -33.61 -1.16
C ALA A 229 -15.75 -34.07 -0.11
N PRO A 230 -15.86 -35.39 0.14
CA PRO A 230 -16.66 -35.91 1.25
C PRO A 230 -16.27 -35.28 2.59
N ILE A 231 -17.25 -34.83 3.37
CA ILE A 231 -17.04 -34.17 4.68
C ILE A 231 -17.43 -35.09 5.84
N ASN A 232 -17.05 -34.69 7.06
CA ASN A 232 -17.36 -35.40 8.31
C ASN A 232 -16.85 -36.86 8.33
N LEU A 233 -15.62 -37.06 7.85
CA LEU A 233 -14.94 -38.35 7.97
C LEU A 233 -14.75 -38.71 9.44
N ALA A 234 -15.37 -39.80 9.87
CA ALA A 234 -15.36 -40.29 11.24
C ALA A 234 -15.28 -41.81 11.30
N PHE A 235 -14.85 -42.33 12.44
CA PHE A 235 -14.76 -43.75 12.74
C PHE A 235 -15.54 -44.09 14.01
N SER A 236 -16.26 -45.22 13.99
CA SER A 236 -17.29 -45.51 15.01
C SER A 236 -16.78 -46.05 16.35
N ARG A 237 -15.46 -46.21 16.53
CA ARG A 237 -14.86 -46.78 17.73
C ARG A 237 -13.59 -46.04 18.13
N SER A 238 -13.29 -46.05 19.41
CA SER A 238 -12.07 -45.47 20.00
C SER A 238 -11.14 -46.50 20.64
N SER A 239 -11.55 -47.78 20.67
CA SER A 239 -10.77 -48.85 21.28
C SER A 239 -11.10 -50.21 20.68
N ILE A 240 -10.13 -51.12 20.72
CA ILE A 240 -10.27 -52.53 20.37
C ILE A 240 -9.61 -53.35 21.47
N SER A 241 -10.18 -54.50 21.82
CA SER A 241 -9.49 -55.43 22.72
C SER A 241 -8.43 -56.20 21.96
N GLU A 242 -7.34 -56.56 22.65
CA GLU A 242 -6.42 -57.56 22.12
C GLU A 242 -7.09 -58.94 21.99
N ASN A 243 -6.37 -59.90 21.40
CA ASN A 243 -6.85 -61.28 21.23
C ASN A 243 -8.15 -61.47 20.45
N VAL A 244 -8.63 -60.43 19.77
CA VAL A 244 -9.73 -60.57 18.82
C VAL A 244 -9.29 -61.41 17.63
N ALA A 245 -10.15 -62.30 17.16
CA ALA A 245 -9.86 -63.15 16.01
C ALA A 245 -9.53 -62.31 14.77
N ILE A 246 -8.62 -62.80 13.92
CA ILE A 246 -8.34 -62.18 12.63
C ILE A 246 -9.63 -62.15 11.79
N GLY A 247 -9.92 -61.00 11.17
CA GLY A 247 -11.15 -60.74 10.44
C GLY A 247 -12.28 -60.13 11.28
N THR A 248 -12.05 -59.88 12.57
CA THR A 248 -13.02 -59.21 13.45
C THR A 248 -13.33 -57.81 12.95
N SER A 249 -14.62 -57.45 12.95
CA SER A 249 -15.07 -56.09 12.63
C SER A 249 -14.69 -55.14 13.77
N VAL A 250 -13.73 -54.25 13.52
CA VAL A 250 -13.27 -53.25 14.48
C VAL A 250 -14.27 -52.10 14.56
N GLY A 251 -14.63 -51.51 13.43
CA GLY A 251 -15.56 -50.39 13.36
C GLY A 251 -15.90 -50.01 11.92
N LEU A 252 -16.66 -48.92 11.76
CA LEU A 252 -17.14 -48.42 10.47
C LEU A 252 -16.64 -47.00 10.24
N LEU A 253 -16.24 -46.72 9.00
CA LEU A 253 -16.01 -45.38 8.49
C LEU A 253 -17.33 -44.76 8.03
N THR A 254 -17.51 -43.48 8.33
CA THR A 254 -18.67 -42.67 7.91
C THR A 254 -18.21 -41.30 7.45
N ALA A 255 -18.87 -40.76 6.43
CA ALA A 255 -18.65 -39.46 5.83
C ALA A 255 -19.86 -39.16 4.94
N ARG A 256 -20.02 -37.91 4.53
CA ARG A 256 -21.09 -37.48 3.64
C ARG A 256 -20.50 -36.71 2.47
N ASP A 257 -20.87 -37.10 1.26
CA ASP A 257 -20.65 -36.29 0.07
C ASP A 257 -21.60 -35.08 0.09
N PRO A 258 -21.10 -33.83 -0.01
CA PRO A 258 -21.93 -32.64 0.06
C PRO A 258 -23.01 -32.59 -1.04
N GLU A 259 -22.70 -33.11 -2.22
CA GLU A 259 -23.57 -33.20 -3.39
C GLU A 259 -24.49 -34.45 -3.35
N GLY A 260 -24.32 -35.33 -2.36
CA GLY A 260 -25.12 -36.54 -2.17
C GLY A 260 -24.62 -37.75 -2.98
N GLY A 261 -23.42 -37.66 -3.55
CA GLY A 261 -22.73 -38.75 -4.23
C GLY A 261 -22.37 -39.94 -3.33
N MET A 262 -21.95 -41.03 -3.96
CA MET A 262 -21.49 -42.23 -3.25
C MET A 262 -20.06 -42.04 -2.75
N VAL A 263 -19.85 -42.22 -1.44
CA VAL A 263 -18.52 -42.17 -0.83
C VAL A 263 -17.80 -43.52 -0.94
N LYS A 264 -16.55 -43.48 -1.40
CA LYS A 264 -15.62 -44.61 -1.44
C LYS A 264 -14.51 -44.44 -0.41
N TRP A 265 -13.83 -45.54 -0.07
CA TRP A 265 -12.95 -45.63 1.09
C TRP A 265 -11.63 -46.30 0.70
N ARG A 266 -10.52 -45.86 1.31
CA ARG A 266 -9.25 -46.58 1.30
C ARG A 266 -8.47 -46.32 2.58
N LEU A 267 -7.50 -47.18 2.85
CA LEU A 267 -6.48 -46.97 3.87
C LEU A 267 -5.20 -46.53 3.18
N THR A 268 -4.57 -45.46 3.68
CA THR A 268 -3.22 -45.03 3.27
C THR A 268 -2.17 -45.45 4.28
N ASP A 269 -2.59 -45.67 5.53
CA ASP A 269 -1.84 -46.36 6.57
C ASP A 269 -2.79 -47.40 7.18
N ASP A 270 -2.37 -48.67 7.20
CA ASP A 270 -3.16 -49.80 7.69
C ASP A 270 -2.67 -50.33 9.05
N ALA A 271 -1.99 -49.48 9.83
CA ALA A 271 -1.41 -49.79 11.13
C ALA A 271 -0.41 -50.96 11.04
N ASP A 272 0.60 -50.80 10.19
CA ASP A 272 1.62 -51.82 9.91
C ASP A 272 1.04 -53.19 9.49
N GLY A 273 -0.04 -53.17 8.70
CA GLY A 273 -0.74 -54.38 8.25
C GLY A 273 -1.68 -55.01 9.27
N THR A 274 -1.90 -54.38 10.43
CA THR A 274 -2.83 -54.85 11.45
C THR A 274 -4.27 -54.79 10.98
N PHE A 275 -4.61 -53.80 10.16
CA PHE A 275 -5.96 -53.60 9.64
C PHE A 275 -6.09 -53.92 8.15
N LYS A 276 -7.32 -54.18 7.73
CA LYS A 276 -7.76 -54.20 6.34
C LYS A 276 -9.12 -53.53 6.22
N LEU A 277 -9.41 -53.03 5.04
CA LEU A 277 -10.68 -52.41 4.72
C LEU A 277 -11.55 -53.35 3.88
N VAL A 278 -12.81 -53.55 4.29
CA VAL A 278 -13.82 -54.30 3.53
C VAL A 278 -15.08 -53.44 3.42
N GLY A 279 -15.32 -52.86 2.25
CA GLY A 279 -16.35 -51.82 2.10
C GLY A 279 -15.96 -50.57 2.90
N ASN A 280 -16.80 -50.17 3.86
CA ASN A 280 -16.50 -49.10 4.83
C ASN A 280 -16.13 -49.63 6.22
N LYS A 281 -15.83 -50.92 6.34
CA LYS A 281 -15.56 -51.60 7.62
C LYS A 281 -14.08 -51.87 7.79
N ILE A 282 -13.53 -51.42 8.91
CA ILE A 282 -12.18 -51.79 9.35
C ILE A 282 -12.24 -53.16 10.01
N GLN A 283 -11.41 -54.08 9.55
CA GLN A 283 -11.27 -55.42 10.11
C GLN A 283 -9.83 -55.72 10.50
N THR A 284 -9.63 -56.57 11.50
CA THR A 284 -8.29 -57.09 11.82
C THR A 284 -7.77 -57.98 10.69
N LYS A 285 -6.49 -57.85 10.39
CA LYS A 285 -5.74 -58.65 9.42
C LYS A 285 -4.57 -59.38 10.10
N ALA A 286 -4.06 -58.84 11.20
CA ALA A 286 -3.10 -59.48 12.10
C ALA A 286 -3.67 -59.61 13.52
N ALA A 287 -3.00 -60.41 14.35
CA ALA A 287 -3.26 -60.46 15.78
C ALA A 287 -2.84 -59.14 16.45
N ILE A 288 -3.53 -58.77 17.53
CA ILE A 288 -3.22 -57.61 18.35
C ILE A 288 -2.84 -58.15 19.72
N ASP A 289 -1.74 -57.64 20.25
CA ASP A 289 -1.11 -58.02 21.51
C ASP A 289 -0.80 -56.71 22.26
N PHE A 290 -1.41 -56.54 23.43
CA PHE A 290 -1.35 -55.33 24.21
C PHE A 290 0.05 -55.10 24.80
N GLU A 291 0.72 -56.15 25.27
CA GLU A 291 2.07 -56.11 25.81
C GLU A 291 3.06 -55.51 24.80
N ASN A 292 2.81 -55.73 23.50
CA ASN A 292 3.58 -55.13 22.42
C ASN A 292 3.07 -53.76 21.99
N THR A 293 1.75 -53.55 21.90
CA THR A 293 1.18 -52.32 21.31
C THR A 293 -0.08 -51.86 22.06
N HIS A 294 0.01 -50.69 22.69
CA HIS A 294 -1.07 -50.12 23.51
C HIS A 294 -2.03 -49.21 22.73
N SER A 295 -1.64 -48.80 21.52
CA SER A 295 -2.48 -47.98 20.64
C SER A 295 -2.14 -48.27 19.19
N LEU A 296 -3.17 -48.32 18.34
CA LEU A 296 -3.05 -48.50 16.90
C LEU A 296 -3.52 -47.23 16.20
N THR A 297 -2.68 -46.68 15.32
CA THR A 297 -3.03 -45.54 14.46
C THR A 297 -3.19 -46.02 13.03
N PHE A 298 -4.17 -45.50 12.32
CA PHE A 298 -4.33 -45.75 10.88
C PHE A 298 -4.88 -44.50 10.20
N THR A 299 -4.56 -44.33 8.92
CA THR A 299 -5.07 -43.23 8.11
C THR A 299 -6.08 -43.76 7.11
N ALA A 300 -7.30 -43.23 7.17
CA ALA A 300 -8.34 -43.54 6.20
C ALA A 300 -8.68 -42.31 5.35
N GLU A 301 -9.05 -42.57 4.10
CA GLU A 301 -9.48 -41.56 3.16
C GLU A 301 -10.90 -41.87 2.66
N ALA A 302 -11.74 -40.84 2.65
CA ALA A 302 -13.02 -40.82 1.96
C ALA A 302 -12.86 -40.05 0.64
N TYR A 303 -13.35 -40.63 -0.46
CA TYR A 303 -13.28 -39.98 -1.77
C TYR A 303 -14.53 -40.20 -2.60
N ASP A 304 -14.84 -39.23 -3.46
CA ASP A 304 -16.01 -39.25 -4.34
C ASP A 304 -15.68 -39.82 -5.73
N ALA A 305 -16.64 -39.72 -6.66
CA ALA A 305 -16.44 -40.17 -8.05
C ALA A 305 -15.55 -39.24 -8.88
N ALA A 306 -15.44 -37.97 -8.52
CA ALA A 306 -14.57 -36.99 -9.17
C ALA A 306 -13.11 -37.10 -8.69
N GLY A 307 -12.87 -37.82 -7.59
CA GLY A 307 -11.55 -38.03 -7.01
C GLY A 307 -11.17 -37.02 -5.93
N ASN A 308 -12.10 -36.17 -5.46
CA ASN A 308 -11.83 -35.31 -4.31
C ASN A 308 -11.73 -36.17 -3.05
N ILE A 309 -10.79 -35.84 -2.16
CA ILE A 309 -10.39 -36.68 -1.03
C ILE A 309 -10.45 -35.87 0.27
N THR A 310 -10.92 -36.53 1.33
CA THR A 310 -10.72 -36.12 2.72
C THR A 310 -9.96 -37.23 3.45
N SER A 311 -8.88 -36.86 4.13
CA SER A 311 -8.00 -37.79 4.86
C SER A 311 -8.05 -37.50 6.36
N HIS A 312 -7.99 -38.56 7.18
CA HIS A 312 -7.97 -38.43 8.63
C HIS A 312 -7.23 -39.59 9.30
N ASP A 313 -6.46 -39.26 10.33
CA ASP A 313 -5.79 -40.22 11.19
C ASP A 313 -6.70 -40.61 12.35
N PHE A 314 -6.83 -41.91 12.58
CA PHE A 314 -7.63 -42.48 13.66
C PHE A 314 -6.73 -43.24 14.63
N THR A 315 -6.92 -43.00 15.92
CA THR A 315 -6.22 -43.71 16.99
C THR A 315 -7.20 -44.58 17.77
N LEU A 316 -6.87 -45.86 17.92
CA LEU A 316 -7.57 -46.77 18.82
C LEU A 316 -6.67 -47.12 20.00
N ALA A 317 -7.23 -47.05 21.20
CA ALA A 317 -6.63 -47.69 22.36
C ALA A 317 -6.78 -49.22 22.26
N VAL A 318 -5.70 -49.94 22.50
CA VAL A 318 -5.76 -51.40 22.70
C VAL A 318 -6.11 -51.65 24.16
N LYS A 319 -7.10 -52.51 24.40
CA LYS A 319 -7.52 -52.90 25.75
C LYS A 319 -6.91 -54.26 26.08
N ASP A 320 -6.13 -54.25 27.16
CA ASP A 320 -5.61 -55.43 27.84
C ASP A 320 -6.73 -56.40 28.23
N ILE A 321 -6.53 -57.68 27.89
CA ILE A 321 -7.25 -58.83 28.42
C ILE A 321 -6.22 -59.67 29.16
N PHE A 322 -6.33 -59.70 30.50
CA PHE A 322 -5.43 -60.46 31.36
C PHE A 322 -5.15 -61.88 30.85
N GLU A 323 -3.89 -62.12 30.50
CA GLU A 323 -3.36 -63.43 30.20
C GLU A 323 -2.57 -63.96 31.41
N PRO A 324 -2.92 -65.13 31.97
CA PRO A 324 -2.06 -65.73 32.97
C PRO A 324 -0.71 -66.02 32.31
N ALA A 325 0.38 -65.57 32.93
CA ALA A 325 1.73 -65.87 32.47
C ALA A 325 1.82 -67.36 32.10
N SER A 326 2.21 -67.64 30.84
CA SER A 326 2.28 -69.01 30.34
C SER A 326 3.02 -69.88 31.35
N SER A 327 2.34 -70.86 31.94
CA SER A 327 3.02 -71.83 32.78
C SER A 327 3.97 -72.61 31.88
N SER A 328 5.27 -72.46 32.08
CA SER A 328 6.25 -73.34 31.46
C SER A 328 6.08 -74.73 32.08
N LEU A 329 5.14 -75.52 31.59
CA LEU A 329 5.12 -76.96 31.81
C LEU A 329 6.33 -77.52 31.07
N LEU A 330 7.47 -77.55 31.75
CA LEU A 330 8.57 -78.47 31.44
C LEU A 330 7.97 -79.88 31.48
N HIS A 331 7.64 -80.41 30.31
CA HIS A 331 7.50 -81.84 30.11
C HIS A 331 8.90 -82.43 30.10
N ASP A 332 9.45 -82.70 31.29
CA ASP A 332 10.41 -83.77 31.46
C ASP A 332 9.72 -84.87 32.26
N ALA A 333 9.21 -85.86 31.54
CA ALA A 333 8.82 -87.14 32.10
C ALA A 333 9.22 -88.28 31.15
N LEU A 334 10.15 -89.09 31.64
CA LEU A 334 10.50 -90.47 31.29
C LEU A 334 11.06 -90.72 29.87
N ILE A 335 12.36 -91.03 29.77
CA ILE A 335 12.95 -92.38 29.95
C ILE A 335 14.38 -92.22 30.47
#